data_AF-A0A9W4T4T8-F1
#
_entry.id   AF-A0A9W4T4T8-F1
#
_cell.length_a   1.000
_cell.length_b   1.000
_cell.length_c   1.000
_cell.angle_alpha   90.00
_cell.angle_beta   90.00
_cell.angle_gamma   90.00
#
_symmetry.space_group_name_H-M   'P 1'
#
loop_
_entity.id
_entity.type
_entity.pdbx_description
1 polymer ?
#
loop_
_entity_poly.entity_id
_entity_poly.type
_entity_poly.pdbx_seq_one_letter_code
_entity_poly.pdbx_strand_id
1 'polypeptide(L)'
;MVTMVHVNKLVTPPYSTIPFYDGQEEPDSYYAKLRNINELARPLAVAGFNPLVRSNKIREKMTGRFHPVPVNNSYNANAPINNEAESLNWLQGKYWEVMVRINQDALRSLMNEKIFTIDTADTYEKRIKTYAQGIPYADVLSYLYNHMTQYMEMRLKQANPANLDAFFTNLRQI
;
A
#
# COMPACT_ATOMS: atom_id res chain seq x y z
N MET A 1 39.27 -6.37 17.51
CA MET A 1 37.96 -6.51 18.18
C MET A 1 36.86 -6.23 17.17
N VAL A 2 35.84 -7.09 17.08
CA VAL A 2 34.67 -6.86 16.21
C VAL A 2 33.78 -5.79 16.84
N THR A 3 33.27 -4.86 16.04
CA THR A 3 32.53 -3.67 16.50
C THR A 3 31.38 -3.34 15.55
N MET A 4 30.57 -2.33 15.89
CA MET A 4 29.50 -1.84 15.01
C MET A 4 29.99 -1.39 13.63
N VAL A 5 31.26 -0.98 13.48
CA VAL A 5 31.85 -0.66 12.17
C VAL A 5 31.86 -1.89 11.26
N HIS A 6 32.16 -3.07 11.81
CA HIS A 6 32.17 -4.32 11.05
C HIS A 6 30.75 -4.75 10.67
N VAL A 7 29.80 -4.61 11.61
CA VAL A 7 28.37 -4.83 11.34
C VAL A 7 27.89 -3.92 10.21
N ASN A 8 28.14 -2.62 10.30
CA ASN A 8 27.69 -1.64 9.31
C ASN A 8 28.30 -1.89 7.93
N LYS A 9 29.58 -2.26 7.86
CA LYS A 9 30.23 -2.65 6.59
C LYS A 9 29.55 -3.86 5.95
N LEU A 10 29.03 -4.79 6.76
CA LEU A 10 28.38 -6.00 6.27
C LEU A 10 26.93 -5.77 5.84
N VAL A 11 26.15 -5.02 6.63
CA VAL A 11 24.70 -4.88 6.40
C VAL A 11 24.32 -3.68 5.54
N THR A 12 25.10 -2.60 5.53
CA THR A 12 24.71 -1.37 4.83
C THR A 12 24.59 -1.56 3.32
N PRO A 13 25.59 -2.16 2.61
CA PRO A 13 25.46 -2.38 1.17
C PRO A 13 24.21 -3.17 0.76
N PRO A 14 23.90 -4.35 1.34
CA PRO A 14 22.69 -5.08 0.95
C PRO A 14 21.40 -4.35 1.33
N TYR A 15 21.34 -3.61 2.44
CA TYR A 15 20.16 -2.79 2.79
C TYR A 15 19.88 -1.70 1.73
N SER A 16 20.92 -1.13 1.14
CA SER A 16 20.79 -0.13 0.07
C SER A 16 20.27 -0.72 -1.24
N THR A 17 20.46 -2.02 -1.49
CA THR A 17 19.97 -2.67 -2.71
C THR A 17 18.49 -3.02 -2.68
N ILE A 18 17.90 -3.16 -1.49
CA ILE A 18 16.47 -3.40 -1.35
C ILE A 18 15.73 -2.08 -1.58
N PRO A 19 14.70 -2.02 -2.44
CA PRO A 19 13.86 -0.82 -2.59
C PRO A 19 13.18 -0.40 -1.29
N PHE A 20 12.68 0.83 -1.19
CA PHE A 20 11.81 1.19 -0.06
C PHE A 20 10.45 0.49 -0.20
N TYR A 21 9.80 0.23 0.93
CA TYR A 21 8.52 -0.47 0.97
C TYR A 21 7.35 0.51 0.93
N ASP A 22 6.55 0.39 -0.12
CA ASP A 22 5.31 1.12 -0.37
C ASP A 22 4.09 0.19 -0.47
N GLY A 23 4.27 -1.11 -0.17
CA GLY A 23 3.22 -2.13 -0.27
C GLY A 23 3.21 -2.93 -1.58
N GLN A 24 4.24 -2.80 -2.42
CA GLN A 24 4.38 -3.53 -3.69
C GLN A 24 4.39 -5.08 -3.58
N GLU A 25 4.73 -5.64 -2.42
CA GLU A 25 4.75 -7.08 -2.17
C GLU A 25 4.23 -7.40 -0.77
N GLU A 26 3.96 -8.68 -0.48
CA GLU A 26 3.43 -9.07 0.84
C GLU A 26 4.45 -8.81 1.98
N PRO A 27 3.95 -8.43 3.18
CA PRO A 27 4.78 -8.11 4.34
C PRO A 27 5.83 -9.17 4.68
N ASP A 28 5.45 -10.45 4.73
CA ASP A 28 6.33 -11.56 5.09
C ASP A 28 7.49 -11.73 4.08
N SER A 29 7.18 -11.62 2.79
CA SER A 29 8.16 -11.74 1.70
C SER A 29 9.17 -10.60 1.74
N TYR A 30 8.71 -9.35 1.90
CA TYR A 30 9.59 -8.21 2.01
C TYR A 30 10.44 -8.27 3.29
N TYR A 31 9.80 -8.58 4.42
CA TYR A 31 10.46 -8.67 5.72
C TYR A 31 11.55 -9.75 5.73
N ALA A 32 11.32 -10.91 5.11
CA ALA A 32 12.32 -11.97 5.03
C ALA A 32 13.64 -11.48 4.40
N LYS A 33 13.56 -10.60 3.38
CA LYS A 33 14.76 -10.00 2.75
C LYS A 33 15.54 -9.15 3.75
N LEU A 34 14.86 -8.30 4.50
CA LEU A 34 15.49 -7.44 5.52
C LEU A 34 16.07 -8.26 6.68
N ARG A 35 15.30 -9.23 7.17
CA ARG A 35 15.74 -10.15 8.23
C ARG A 35 16.98 -10.92 7.82
N ASN A 36 17.03 -11.44 6.60
CA ASN A 36 18.21 -12.16 6.10
C ASN A 36 19.47 -11.28 6.14
N ILE A 37 19.37 -9.98 5.85
CA ILE A 37 20.50 -9.05 5.98
C ILE A 37 20.93 -8.92 7.44
N ASN A 38 19.99 -8.81 8.38
CA ASN A 38 20.32 -8.78 9.79
C ASN A 38 20.99 -10.08 10.26
N GLU A 39 20.54 -11.24 9.78
CA GLU A 39 21.13 -12.54 10.09
C GLU A 39 22.59 -12.66 9.64
N LEU A 40 23.00 -11.99 8.54
CA LEU A 40 24.41 -11.95 8.11
C LEU A 40 25.35 -11.43 9.21
N ALA A 41 24.90 -10.47 10.01
CA ALA A 41 25.70 -9.85 11.06
C ALA A 41 25.53 -10.49 12.44
N ARG A 42 24.60 -11.43 12.64
CA ARG A 42 24.42 -12.10 13.94
C ARG A 42 25.66 -12.86 14.43
N PRO A 43 26.42 -13.58 13.58
CA PRO A 43 27.63 -14.27 14.02
C PRO A 43 28.73 -13.35 14.58
N LEU A 44 28.68 -12.05 14.26
CA LEU A 44 29.63 -11.07 14.78
C LEU A 44 29.46 -10.80 16.28
N ALA A 45 28.32 -11.21 16.88
CA ALA A 45 28.02 -11.13 18.31
C ALA A 45 28.25 -9.73 18.93
N VAL A 46 28.08 -8.66 18.14
CA VAL A 46 28.27 -7.28 18.61
C VAL A 46 27.05 -6.86 19.41
N ALA A 47 27.24 -6.58 20.71
CA ALA A 47 26.16 -6.17 21.61
C ALA A 47 25.36 -4.94 21.13
N GLY A 48 26.01 -4.02 20.42
CA GLY A 48 25.37 -2.85 19.82
C GLY A 48 24.38 -3.18 18.69
N PHE A 49 24.51 -4.34 18.05
CA PHE A 49 23.57 -4.80 17.02
C PHE A 49 22.41 -5.59 17.64
N ASN A 50 21.76 -4.96 18.62
CA ASN A 50 20.67 -5.53 19.42
C ASN A 50 19.32 -5.53 18.66
N PRO A 51 18.25 -6.15 19.21
CA PRO A 51 16.95 -6.21 18.55
C PRO A 51 16.36 -4.84 18.17
N LEU A 52 16.63 -3.80 18.97
CA LEU A 52 16.14 -2.44 18.71
C LEU A 52 16.81 -1.83 17.47
N VAL A 53 18.14 -1.97 17.34
CA VAL A 53 18.87 -1.49 16.16
C VAL A 53 18.41 -2.23 14.89
N ARG A 54 18.16 -3.54 15.00
CA ARG A 54 17.63 -4.35 13.90
C ARG A 54 16.21 -3.93 13.49
N SER A 55 15.33 -3.70 14.46
CA SER A 55 13.99 -3.13 14.23
C SER A 55 14.09 -1.77 13.53
N ASN A 56 14.96 -0.88 13.99
CA ASN A 56 15.12 0.45 13.39
C ASN A 56 15.59 0.37 11.92
N LYS A 57 16.51 -0.54 11.59
CA LYS A 57 16.90 -0.80 10.19
C LYS A 57 15.73 -1.20 9.30
N ILE A 58 14.80 -2.00 9.82
CA ILE A 58 13.57 -2.37 9.09
C ILE A 58 12.64 -1.15 8.94
N ARG A 59 12.48 -0.37 10.01
CA ARG A 59 11.63 0.84 10.01
C ARG A 59 12.10 1.90 9.03
N GLU A 60 13.42 2.09 8.92
CA GLU A 60 14.07 3.00 7.95
C GLU A 60 13.70 2.67 6.50
N LYS A 61 13.26 1.45 6.21
CA LYS A 61 12.89 1.02 4.85
C LYS A 61 11.44 1.27 4.48
N MET A 62 10.62 1.81 5.38
CA MET A 62 9.21 2.10 5.11
C MET A 62 9.04 3.47 4.45
N THR A 63 8.19 3.55 3.42
CA THR A 63 7.87 4.81 2.71
C THR A 63 6.36 4.95 2.48
N GLY A 64 5.94 6.09 1.93
CA GLY A 64 4.55 6.36 1.56
C GLY A 64 3.59 6.17 2.73
N ARG A 65 2.54 5.35 2.52
CA ARG A 65 1.49 5.07 3.53
C ARG A 65 1.96 4.19 4.71
N PHE A 66 3.18 3.66 4.62
CA PHE A 66 3.84 2.91 5.68
C PHE A 66 4.81 3.79 6.49
N HIS A 67 4.86 5.10 6.21
CA HIS A 67 5.69 6.06 6.94
C HIS A 67 4.84 7.21 7.50
N PRO A 68 5.11 7.73 8.72
CA PRO A 68 6.11 7.25 9.67
C PRO A 68 5.71 5.94 10.36
N VAL A 69 6.70 5.13 10.73
CA VAL A 69 6.47 3.94 11.57
C VAL A 69 6.32 4.39 13.03
N PRO A 70 5.18 4.14 13.70
CA PRO A 70 4.97 4.54 15.07
C PRO A 70 5.94 3.85 16.04
N VAL A 71 6.02 4.34 17.28
CA VAL A 71 6.82 3.71 18.34
C VAL A 71 6.12 2.45 18.88
N ASN A 72 4.79 2.48 18.96
CA ASN A 72 3.98 1.40 19.48
C ASN A 72 3.10 0.79 18.38
N ASN A 73 2.86 -0.50 18.50
CA ASN A 73 2.06 -1.30 17.58
C ASN A 73 0.58 -1.27 17.98
N SER A 74 -0.22 -0.46 17.28
CA SER A 74 -1.67 -0.39 17.50
C SER A 74 -2.40 -1.70 17.20
N TYR A 75 -1.78 -2.63 16.46
CA TYR A 75 -2.37 -3.92 16.09
C TYR A 75 -2.06 -5.04 17.09
N ASN A 76 -1.22 -4.78 18.10
CA ASN A 76 -0.84 -5.76 19.12
C ASN A 76 -0.74 -5.11 20.51
N ALA A 77 -1.88 -4.80 21.12
CA ALA A 77 -1.98 -4.28 22.48
C ALA A 77 -1.08 -3.06 22.79
N ASN A 78 -0.75 -2.23 21.79
CA ASN A 78 0.21 -1.12 21.91
C ASN A 78 1.63 -1.53 22.34
N ALA A 79 2.05 -2.76 22.01
CA ALA A 79 3.40 -3.24 22.27
C ALA A 79 4.46 -2.35 21.57
N PRO A 80 5.63 -2.11 22.17
CA PRO A 80 6.69 -1.31 21.55
C PRO A 80 7.31 -2.04 20.35
N ILE A 81 7.48 -1.33 19.23
CA ILE A 81 8.11 -1.86 18.00
C ILE A 81 9.64 -1.82 18.13
N ASN A 82 10.16 -2.57 19.10
CA ASN A 82 11.57 -2.57 19.50
C ASN A 82 12.32 -3.84 19.13
N ASN A 83 11.68 -4.75 18.39
CA ASN A 83 12.25 -5.99 17.93
C ASN A 83 11.67 -6.35 16.56
N GLU A 84 12.36 -7.25 15.86
CA GLU A 84 12.02 -7.58 14.47
C GLU A 84 10.66 -8.27 14.35
N ALA A 85 10.21 -9.04 15.35
CA ALA A 85 8.91 -9.71 15.30
C ALA A 85 7.76 -8.69 15.39
N GLU A 86 7.88 -7.70 16.28
CA GLU A 86 6.92 -6.61 16.35
C GLU A 86 6.97 -5.70 15.10
N SER A 87 8.14 -5.53 14.47
CA SER A 87 8.21 -4.82 13.18
C SER A 87 7.38 -5.52 12.10
N LEU A 88 7.46 -6.86 12.02
CA LEU A 88 6.65 -7.65 11.08
C LEU A 88 5.17 -7.59 11.43
N ASN A 89 4.81 -7.79 12.69
CA ASN A 89 3.41 -7.76 13.12
C ASN A 89 2.74 -6.43 12.79
N TRP A 90 3.44 -5.32 13.08
CA TRP A 90 2.95 -3.99 12.68
C TRP A 90 2.83 -3.85 11.16
N LEU A 91 3.82 -4.33 10.40
CA LEU A 91 3.80 -4.24 8.94
C LEU A 91 2.62 -5.01 8.33
N GLN A 92 2.35 -6.21 8.85
CA GLN A 92 1.20 -7.03 8.47
C GLN A 92 -0.11 -6.28 8.77
N GLY A 93 -0.29 -5.80 10.01
CA GLY A 93 -1.49 -5.04 10.39
C GLY A 93 -1.69 -3.80 9.52
N LYS A 94 -0.62 -3.03 9.29
CA LYS A 94 -0.66 -1.83 8.44
C LYS A 94 -0.97 -2.16 6.99
N TYR A 95 -0.41 -3.24 6.46
CA TYR A 95 -0.68 -3.71 5.11
C TYR A 95 -2.13 -4.12 4.92
N TRP A 96 -2.70 -4.89 5.85
CA TRP A 96 -4.12 -5.25 5.81
C TRP A 96 -5.03 -4.01 5.87
N GLU A 97 -4.69 -3.02 6.71
CA GLU A 97 -5.42 -1.75 6.74
C GLU A 97 -5.34 -1.02 5.39
N VAL A 98 -4.14 -0.84 4.85
CA VAL A 98 -3.90 -0.02 3.66
C VAL A 98 -4.37 -0.69 2.37
N MET A 99 -4.13 -2.00 2.23
CA MET A 99 -4.36 -2.73 0.98
C MET A 99 -5.68 -3.51 0.95
N VAL A 100 -6.23 -3.88 2.09
CA VAL A 100 -7.46 -4.69 2.11
C VAL A 100 -8.63 -3.89 2.64
N ARG A 101 -8.50 -3.22 3.78
CA ARG A 101 -9.61 -2.48 4.37
C ARG A 101 -9.97 -1.22 3.59
N ILE A 102 -8.97 -0.40 3.23
CA ILE A 102 -9.22 0.79 2.39
C ILE A 102 -9.78 0.39 1.03
N ASN A 103 -9.26 -0.67 0.38
CA ASN A 103 -9.75 -1.10 -0.92
C ASN A 103 -11.16 -1.72 -0.83
N GLN A 104 -11.49 -2.44 0.24
CA GLN A 104 -12.86 -2.93 0.46
C GLN A 104 -13.84 -1.79 0.73
N ASP A 105 -13.46 -0.80 1.53
CA ASP A 105 -14.29 0.37 1.80
C ASP A 105 -14.44 1.21 0.53
N ALA A 106 -13.37 1.39 -0.25
CA ALA A 106 -13.42 2.06 -1.54
C ALA A 106 -14.29 1.31 -2.56
N LEU A 107 -14.22 -0.02 -2.62
CA LEU A 107 -15.09 -0.84 -3.45
C LEU A 107 -16.55 -0.74 -3.01
N ARG A 108 -16.83 -0.76 -1.70
CA ARG A 108 -18.18 -0.55 -1.17
C ARG A 108 -18.71 0.85 -1.47
N SER A 109 -17.87 1.88 -1.37
CA SER A 109 -18.23 3.24 -1.77
C SER A 109 -18.50 3.31 -3.26
N LEU A 110 -17.65 2.69 -4.09
CA LEU A 110 -17.86 2.58 -5.54
C LEU A 110 -19.21 1.92 -5.82
N MET A 111 -19.49 0.74 -5.25
CA MET A 111 -20.74 -0.01 -5.46
C MET A 111 -22.02 0.78 -5.14
N ASN A 112 -21.96 1.71 -4.19
CA ASN A 112 -23.10 2.50 -3.74
C ASN A 112 -23.17 3.89 -4.37
N GLU A 113 -22.15 4.29 -5.13
CA GLU A 113 -22.13 5.58 -5.82
C GLU A 113 -23.15 5.59 -6.97
N LYS A 114 -23.66 6.77 -7.32
CA LYS A 114 -24.45 7.00 -8.53
C LYS A 114 -24.10 8.35 -9.13
N ILE A 115 -24.35 8.51 -10.42
CA ILE A 115 -24.38 9.85 -10.99
C ILE A 115 -25.67 10.55 -10.55
N PHE A 116 -25.56 11.77 -10.03
CA PHE A 116 -26.72 12.58 -9.65
C PHE A 116 -27.11 13.52 -10.79
N THR A 117 -28.35 13.99 -10.81
CA THR A 117 -28.85 14.92 -11.84
C THR A 117 -28.12 16.24 -11.89
N ILE A 118 -27.48 16.64 -10.77
CA ILE A 118 -26.69 17.87 -10.66
C ILE A 118 -25.21 17.67 -11.00
N ASP A 119 -24.77 16.43 -11.21
CA ASP A 119 -23.36 16.16 -11.49
C ASP A 119 -22.98 16.57 -12.90
N THR A 120 -21.77 17.07 -13.04
CA THR A 120 -21.05 17.07 -14.32
C THR A 120 -20.17 15.83 -14.39
N ALA A 121 -19.72 15.48 -15.59
CA ALA A 121 -18.73 14.42 -15.75
C ALA A 121 -17.47 14.67 -14.90
N ASP A 122 -17.05 15.93 -14.72
CA ASP A 122 -15.88 16.29 -13.92
C ASP A 122 -16.10 16.07 -12.41
N THR A 123 -17.26 16.46 -11.87
CA THR A 123 -17.56 16.28 -10.43
C THR A 123 -17.68 14.81 -10.09
N TYR A 124 -18.31 14.03 -10.97
CA TYR A 124 -18.43 12.59 -10.85
C TYR A 124 -17.09 11.88 -11.00
N GLU A 125 -16.27 12.24 -12.00
CA GLU A 125 -14.92 11.70 -12.19
C GLU A 125 -14.06 11.84 -10.95
N LYS A 126 -14.08 13.02 -10.31
CA LYS A 126 -13.30 13.27 -9.11
C LYS A 126 -13.66 12.32 -7.97
N ARG A 127 -14.95 12.00 -7.79
CA ARG A 127 -15.40 11.04 -6.77
C ARG A 127 -14.98 9.62 -7.13
N ILE A 128 -15.23 9.20 -8.36
CA ILE A 128 -14.89 7.85 -8.81
C ILE A 128 -13.39 7.58 -8.77
N LYS A 129 -12.54 8.53 -9.19
CA LYS A 129 -11.07 8.38 -9.12
C LYS A 129 -10.57 8.19 -7.68
N THR A 130 -11.30 8.71 -6.69
CA THR A 130 -10.99 8.49 -5.28
C THR A 130 -11.26 7.04 -4.85
N TYR A 131 -12.33 6.42 -5.37
CA TYR A 131 -12.73 5.06 -5.01
C TYR A 131 -12.06 3.96 -5.86
N ALA A 132 -11.77 4.26 -7.13
CA ALA A 132 -11.16 3.32 -8.06
C ALA A 132 -9.64 3.20 -7.89
N GLN A 133 -9.03 3.97 -6.99
CA GLN A 133 -7.58 3.97 -6.80
C GLN A 133 -7.08 2.59 -6.35
N GLY A 134 -6.24 1.95 -7.16
CA GLY A 134 -5.68 0.62 -6.86
C GLY A 134 -6.59 -0.55 -7.26
N ILE A 135 -7.74 -0.29 -7.91
CA ILE A 135 -8.63 -1.33 -8.43
C ILE A 135 -8.43 -1.42 -9.96
N PRO A 136 -8.22 -2.62 -10.54
CA PRO A 136 -8.12 -2.79 -11.99
C PRO A 136 -9.37 -2.28 -12.71
N TYR A 137 -9.20 -1.59 -13.84
CA TYR A 137 -10.31 -0.99 -14.60
C TYR A 137 -11.40 -2.00 -14.97
N ALA A 138 -11.01 -3.22 -15.35
CA ALA A 138 -11.96 -4.30 -15.69
C ALA A 138 -12.92 -4.62 -14.54
N ASP A 139 -12.44 -4.55 -13.29
CA ASP A 139 -13.23 -4.81 -12.09
C ASP A 139 -14.10 -3.60 -11.70
N VAL A 140 -13.71 -2.39 -12.10
CA VAL A 140 -14.45 -1.14 -11.85
C VAL A 140 -15.59 -0.94 -12.86
N LEU A 141 -15.40 -1.36 -14.11
CA LEU A 141 -16.25 -1.01 -15.25
C LEU A 141 -17.73 -1.37 -15.06
N SER A 142 -18.02 -2.58 -14.53
CA SER A 142 -19.40 -3.00 -14.29
C SER A 142 -20.13 -2.10 -13.30
N TYR A 143 -19.42 -1.61 -12.28
CA TYR A 143 -19.99 -0.68 -11.30
C TYR A 143 -20.27 0.67 -11.95
N LEU A 144 -19.34 1.20 -12.75
CA LEU A 144 -19.54 2.45 -13.46
C LEU A 144 -20.78 2.43 -14.36
N TYR A 145 -21.05 1.33 -15.06
CA TYR A 145 -22.28 1.19 -15.83
C TYR A 145 -23.54 1.23 -14.95
N ASN A 146 -23.53 0.57 -13.79
CA ASN A 146 -24.64 0.59 -12.85
C ASN A 146 -24.91 1.96 -12.21
N HIS A 147 -23.93 2.87 -12.25
CA HIS A 147 -24.08 4.23 -11.75
C HIS A 147 -24.81 5.14 -12.73
N MET A 148 -24.87 4.74 -14.01
CA MET A 148 -25.36 5.57 -15.11
C MET A 148 -26.86 5.46 -15.28
N THR A 149 -27.45 6.48 -15.93
CA THR A 149 -28.79 6.33 -16.50
C THR A 149 -28.75 5.40 -17.71
N GLN A 150 -29.88 4.78 -18.05
CA GLN A 150 -29.96 3.82 -19.17
C GLN A 150 -29.41 4.39 -20.48
N TYR A 151 -29.70 5.65 -20.79
CA TYR A 151 -29.21 6.31 -22.00
C TYR A 151 -27.68 6.46 -22.00
N MET A 152 -27.11 6.95 -20.89
CA MET A 152 -25.65 7.13 -20.74
C MET A 152 -24.92 5.78 -20.81
N GLU A 153 -25.45 4.76 -20.12
CA GLU A 153 -24.91 3.41 -20.12
C GLU A 153 -24.82 2.84 -21.55
N MET A 154 -25.90 2.94 -22.33
CA MET A 154 -25.94 2.46 -23.71
C MET A 154 -24.89 3.16 -24.58
N ARG A 155 -24.76 4.49 -24.47
CA ARG A 155 -23.77 5.28 -25.23
C ARG A 155 -22.34 4.91 -24.84
N LEU A 156 -22.06 4.70 -23.56
CA LEU A 156 -20.74 4.31 -23.07
C LEU A 156 -20.38 2.87 -23.45
N LYS A 157 -21.33 1.94 -23.43
CA LYS A 157 -21.11 0.56 -23.93
C LYS A 157 -20.80 0.55 -25.43
N GLN A 158 -21.47 1.38 -26.21
CA GLN A 158 -21.19 1.52 -27.65
C GLN A 158 -19.78 2.10 -27.90
N ALA A 159 -19.34 3.04 -27.08
CA ALA A 159 -18.02 3.66 -27.21
C ALA A 159 -16.86 2.74 -26.76
N ASN A 160 -17.15 1.69 -25.98
CA ASN A 160 -16.20 0.69 -25.48
C ASN A 160 -14.87 1.30 -24.96
N PRO A 161 -14.93 2.14 -23.90
CA PRO A 161 -13.75 2.81 -23.37
C PRO A 161 -12.69 1.81 -22.89
N ALA A 162 -11.43 2.04 -23.27
CA ALA A 162 -10.31 1.14 -22.99
C ALA A 162 -9.75 1.28 -21.55
N ASN A 163 -10.03 2.40 -20.88
CA ASN A 163 -9.56 2.69 -19.53
C ASN A 163 -10.44 3.78 -18.87
N LEU A 164 -10.14 4.10 -17.61
CA LEU A 164 -10.92 5.03 -16.81
C LEU A 164 -10.91 6.45 -17.39
N ASP A 165 -9.79 6.93 -17.92
CA ASP A 165 -9.72 8.26 -18.54
C ASP A 165 -10.58 8.32 -19.81
N ALA A 166 -10.49 7.31 -20.68
CA ALA A 166 -11.33 7.19 -21.88
C ALA A 166 -12.82 7.11 -21.54
N PHE A 167 -13.18 6.42 -20.45
CA PHE A 167 -14.56 6.38 -19.95
C PHE A 167 -15.08 7.79 -19.66
N PHE A 168 -14.32 8.61 -18.95
CA PHE A 168 -14.72 9.97 -18.63
C PHE A 168 -14.62 10.94 -19.80
N THR A 169 -13.72 10.71 -20.77
CA THR A 169 -13.74 11.45 -22.03
C THR A 169 -15.04 11.21 -22.78
N ASN A 170 -15.50 9.96 -22.87
CA ASN A 170 -16.75 9.61 -23.53
C ASN A 170 -17.97 10.14 -22.76
N LEU A 171 -17.95 10.09 -21.42
CA LEU A 171 -19.04 10.62 -20.59
C LEU A 171 -19.25 12.13 -20.79
N ARG A 172 -18.19 12.90 -21.01
CA ARG A 172 -18.28 14.35 -21.31
C ARG A 172 -18.94 14.66 -22.66
N GLN A 173 -19.03 13.67 -23.55
CA GLN A 173 -19.59 13.83 -24.91
C GLN A 173 -21.07 13.44 -24.99
N ILE A 174 -21.67 13.04 -23.87
CA ILE A 174 -23.07 12.64 -23.74
C ILE A 174 -23.85 13.79 -23.10
#